data_AF-A0A4U3A6S2-F1
#
_entry.id   AF-A0A4U3A6S2-F1
#
_cell.length_a   1.000
_cell.length_b   1.000
_cell.length_c   1.000
_cell.angle_alpha   90.00
_cell.angle_beta   90.00
_cell.angle_gamma   90.00
#
_symmetry.space_group_name_H-M   'P 1'
#
loop_
_entity.id
_entity.type
_entity.pdbx_description
1 polymer ?
#
loop_
_entity_poly.entity_id
_entity_poly.type
_entity_poly.pdbx_seq_one_letter_code
_entity_poly.pdbx_strand_id
1 'polypeptide(L)' 'MKQVTTLFLKLAIVFIGIVVLALCIFLVPKIGNFAGELYPAIAYMKSLVLIDIYVATIPFYFALYQVFKLLSYIDKYKA' A
#
# COMPACT_ATOMS: atom_id res chain seq x y z
N MET A 1 27.66 9.63 -9.85
CA MET A 1 26.99 10.29 -8.69
C MET A 1 25.45 10.23 -8.70
N LYS A 2 24.74 9.92 -9.80
CA LYS A 2 23.25 9.90 -9.82
C LYS A 2 22.60 8.52 -9.66
N GLN A 3 23.33 7.42 -9.82
CA GLN A 3 22.81 6.05 -9.67
C GLN A 3 22.65 5.60 -8.21
N VAL A 4 23.41 6.20 -7.28
CA VAL A 4 23.28 5.89 -5.84
C VAL A 4 21.94 6.41 -5.30
N THR A 5 21.49 7.57 -5.77
CA THR A 5 20.20 8.17 -5.38
C THR A 5 19.00 7.36 -5.88
N THR A 6 19.07 6.78 -7.08
CA THR A 6 17.99 5.93 -7.62
C THR A 6 17.90 4.59 -6.88
N LEU A 7 19.02 4.02 -6.44
CA LEU A 7 19.01 2.81 -5.59
C LEU A 7 18.41 3.07 -4.22
N PHE A 8 18.78 4.18 -3.56
CA PHE A 8 18.18 4.58 -2.28
C PHE A 8 16.66 4.76 -2.41
N LEU A 9 16.21 5.43 -3.46
CA LEU A 9 14.78 5.69 -3.67
C LEU A 9 14.00 4.41 -3.99
N LYS A 10 14.58 3.47 -4.76
CA LYS A 10 14.00 2.13 -4.96
C LYS A 10 13.85 1.38 -3.63
N LEU A 11 14.86 1.45 -2.76
CA LEU A 11 14.80 0.81 -1.43
C LEU A 11 13.70 1.45 -0.56
N ALA A 12 13.59 2.78 -0.58
CA ALA A 12 12.56 3.52 0.16
C ALA A 12 11.15 3.14 -0.31
N ILE A 13 10.93 2.96 -1.61
CA ILE A 13 9.63 2.52 -2.18
C ILE A 13 9.25 1.14 -1.67
N VAL A 14 10.19 0.19 -1.65
CA VAL A 14 9.95 -1.15 -1.10
C VAL A 14 9.62 -1.07 0.39
N PHE A 15 10.36 -0.24 1.14
CA PHE A 15 10.11 -0.04 2.56
C PHE A 15 8.72 0.55 2.84
N ILE A 16 8.31 1.58 2.08
CA ILE A 16 6.97 2.17 2.15
C ILE A 16 5.90 1.10 1.86
N GLY A 17 6.11 0.27 0.83
CA GLY A 17 5.20 -0.83 0.50
C GLY A 17 5.03 -1.81 1.66
N ILE A 18 6.13 -2.19 2.33
CA ILE A 18 6.13 -3.08 3.51
C ILE A 18 5.41 -2.43 4.69
N VAL A 19 5.68 -1.17 4.99
CA VAL A 19 5.03 -0.44 6.09
C VAL A 19 3.51 -0.40 5.88
N VAL A 20 3.07 -0.10 4.65
CA VAL A 20 1.64 -0.09 4.33
C VAL A 20 1.04 -1.48 4.37
N LEU A 21 1.75 -2.52 3.92
CA LEU A 21 1.28 -3.91 4.07
C LEU A 21 1.08 -4.30 5.54
N ALA A 22 2.04 -3.93 6.41
CA ALA A 22 1.92 -4.17 7.84
C ALA A 22 0.68 -3.45 8.42
N LEU A 23 0.46 -2.19 8.06
CA LEU A 23 -0.75 -1.47 8.45
C LEU A 23 -2.02 -2.16 7.93
N CYS A 24 -2.01 -2.68 6.70
CA CYS A 24 -3.14 -3.42 6.14
C CYS A 24 -3.44 -4.73 6.87
N ILE A 25 -2.43 -5.38 7.45
CA ILE A 25 -2.60 -6.63 8.20
C ILE A 25 -3.01 -6.36 9.65
N PHE A 26 -2.44 -5.35 10.31
CA PHE A 26 -2.68 -5.11 11.74
C PHE A 26 -3.82 -4.12 12.01
N LEU A 27 -3.97 -3.06 11.21
CA LEU A 27 -4.91 -1.97 11.46
C LEU A 27 -6.29 -2.25 10.85
N VAL A 28 -6.34 -2.74 9.61
CA VAL A 28 -7.60 -2.93 8.86
C VAL A 28 -8.56 -3.92 9.54
N PRO A 29 -8.10 -5.08 10.06
CA PRO A 29 -8.96 -5.97 10.85
C PRO A 29 -9.54 -5.32 12.11
N LYS A 30 -8.74 -4.45 12.74
CA LYS A 30 -9.15 -3.73 13.95
C LYS A 30 -10.26 -2.72 13.64
N ILE A 31 -10.13 -2.01 12.52
CA ILE A 31 -11.16 -1.10 12.00
C ILE A 31 -12.43 -1.88 11.63
N GLY A 32 -12.29 -3.02 10.94
CA GLY A 32 -13.44 -3.87 10.57
C GLY A 32 -14.21 -4.40 11.79
N ASN A 33 -13.50 -4.84 12.84
CA ASN A 33 -14.13 -5.26 14.09
C ASN A 33 -14.87 -4.09 14.77
N PHE A 34 -14.21 -2.93 14.87
CA PHE A 34 -14.82 -1.73 15.45
C PHE A 34 -16.09 -1.29 14.70
N ALA A 35 -16.06 -1.31 13.36
CA ALA A 35 -17.22 -0.99 12.55
C ALA A 35 -18.37 -2.00 12.70
N GLY A 36 -18.05 -3.30 12.86
CA GLY A 36 -19.04 -4.33 13.15
C GLY A 36 -19.71 -4.17 14.52
N GLU A 37 -18.96 -3.78 15.54
CA GLU A 37 -19.48 -3.50 16.88
C GLU A 37 -20.32 -2.22 16.92
N LEU A 38 -19.94 -1.20 16.14
CA LEU A 38 -20.65 0.08 16.07
C LEU A 38 -21.98 -0.02 15.31
N TYR A 39 -22.07 -0.90 14.32
CA TYR A 39 -23.28 -1.12 13.52
C TYR A 39 -23.72 -2.59 13.54
N PRO A 40 -24.15 -3.11 14.70
CA PRO A 40 -24.49 -4.54 14.86
C PRO A 40 -25.71 -4.97 14.04
N ALA A 41 -26.55 -4.02 13.63
CA ALA A 41 -27.70 -4.28 12.76
C ALA A 41 -27.31 -4.61 11.31
N ILE A 42 -26.10 -4.25 10.89
CA ILE A 42 -25.59 -4.51 9.54
C ILE A 42 -24.66 -5.73 9.61
N ALA A 43 -25.22 -6.92 9.37
CA ALA A 43 -24.52 -8.21 9.50
C ALA A 43 -23.19 -8.28 8.72
N TYR A 44 -23.06 -7.51 7.62
CA TYR A 44 -21.89 -7.50 6.75
C TYR A 44 -20.98 -6.28 6.93
N MET A 45 -21.22 -5.41 7.91
CA MET A 45 -20.48 -4.14 8.05
C MET A 45 -18.97 -4.36 8.15
N LYS A 46 -18.56 -5.34 8.97
CA LYS A 46 -17.15 -5.74 9.09
C LYS A 46 -16.57 -6.12 7.74
N SER A 47 -17.23 -7.02 7.01
CA SER A 47 -16.73 -7.50 5.72
C SER A 47 -16.70 -6.40 4.65
N LEU A 48 -17.70 -5.51 4.62
CA LEU A 48 -17.74 -4.36 3.72
C LEU A 48 -16.56 -3.43 3.96
N VAL A 49 -16.32 -3.04 5.21
CA VAL A 49 -15.19 -2.15 5.57
C VAL A 49 -13.85 -2.79 5.22
N LEU A 50 -13.69 -4.10 5.43
CA LEU A 50 -12.48 -4.81 5.02
C LEU A 50 -12.29 -4.75 3.50
N ILE A 51 -13.32 -5.10 2.73
CA ILE A 51 -13.28 -5.11 1.27
C ILE A 51 -12.97 -3.69 0.75
N ASP A 52 -13.65 -2.67 1.25
CA ASP A 52 -13.47 -1.28 0.83
C ASP A 52 -12.01 -0.82 1.04
N ILE A 53 -11.46 -1.07 2.23
CA ILE A 53 -10.08 -0.66 2.54
C ILE A 53 -9.07 -1.47 1.72
N TYR A 54 -9.23 -2.79 1.59
CA TYR A 54 -8.33 -3.61 0.78
C TYR A 54 -8.39 -3.22 -0.71
N VAL A 55 -9.57 -2.96 -1.25
CA VAL A 55 -9.72 -2.49 -2.64
C VAL A 55 -9.07 -1.12 -2.82
N ALA A 56 -9.23 -0.21 -1.84
CA ALA A 56 -8.57 1.10 -1.87
C ALA A 56 -7.03 1.02 -1.84
N THR A 57 -6.44 -0.08 -1.36
CA THR A 57 -4.97 -0.25 -1.39
C THR A 57 -4.43 -0.61 -2.78
N ILE A 58 -5.28 -1.12 -3.69
CA ILE A 58 -4.89 -1.48 -5.07
C ILE A 58 -4.23 -0.30 -5.82
N PRO A 59 -4.87 0.88 -5.95
CA PRO A 59 -4.25 2.01 -6.63
C PRO A 59 -2.96 2.49 -5.96
N PHE A 60 -2.81 2.32 -4.64
CA PHE A 60 -1.60 2.68 -3.92
C PHE A 60 -0.41 1.79 -4.32
N TYR A 61 -0.58 0.46 -4.30
CA TYR A 61 0.49 -0.45 -4.75
C TYR A 61 0.79 -0.30 -6.24
N PHE A 62 -0.23 0.00 -7.04
CA PHE A 62 -0.05 0.29 -8.46
C PHE A 62 0.80 1.54 -8.69
N ALA A 63 0.57 2.61 -7.92
CA ALA A 63 1.40 3.81 -7.96
C ALA A 63 2.86 3.52 -7.55
N LEU A 64 3.09 2.75 -6.48
CA LEU A 64 4.44 2.34 -6.08
C LEU A 64 5.15 1.57 -7.21
N TYR A 65 4.44 0.65 -7.88
CA TYR A 65 4.98 -0.08 -9.02
C TYR A 65 5.33 0.84 -10.19
N GLN A 66 4.48 1.81 -10.52
CA GLN A 66 4.77 2.80 -11.57
C GLN A 66 6.02 3.61 -11.25
N VAL A 67 6.16 4.09 -10.02
CA VAL A 67 7.35 4.88 -9.61
C VAL A 67 8.61 4.01 -9.68
N PHE A 68 8.54 2.75 -9.22
CA PHE A 68 9.67 1.83 -9.32
C PHE A 68 10.09 1.61 -10.78
N LYS A 69 9.12 1.40 -11.67
CA LYS A 69 9.35 1.23 -13.12
C LYS A 69 9.96 2.49 -13.74
N LEU A 70 9.45 3.67 -13.38
CA LEU A 70 9.98 4.96 -13.83
C LEU A 70 11.44 5.14 -13.40
N LEU A 71 11.78 4.85 -12.15
CA LEU A 71 13.15 4.93 -11.66
C LEU A 71 14.07 3.95 -12.37
N SER A 72 13.58 2.76 -12.73
CA SER A 72 14.33 1.79 -13.52
C SER A 72 14.63 2.31 -14.94
N TYR A 73 13.66 2.95 -15.59
CA TYR A 73 13.88 3.57 -16.90
C TYR A 73 14.87 4.74 -16.85
N ILE A 74 14.79 5.58 -15.82
CA ILE A 74 15.74 6.68 -15.62
C ILE A 74 17.16 6.16 -15.44
N ASP A 75 17.34 5.04 -14.72
CA ASP A 75 18.63 4.37 -14.57
C ASP A 75 19.16 3.85 -15.91
N LYS A 76 18.27 3.23 -16.70
CA LYS A 76 18.61 2.57 -17.97
C LYS A 76 18.95 3.55 -19.09
N TYR A 77 18.26 4.69 -19.18
CA TYR A 77 18.52 5.72 -20.21
C TYR A 77 19.70 6.65 -19.89
N LYS A 78 20.23 6.56 -18.67
CA LYS A 78 21.38 7.37 -18.22
C LYS A 78 22.70 6.58 -18.22
N ALA A 79 22.65 5.33 -18.68
CA ALA A 79 23.82 4.52 -18.98
C ALA A 79 24.37 4.89 -20.35
#